data_AF-A0A7J4KH31-F1
#
_entry.id   AF-A0A7J4KH31-F1
#
_cell.length_a   1.000
_cell.length_b   1.000
_cell.length_c   1.000
_cell.angle_alpha   90.00
_cell.angle_beta   90.00
_cell.angle_gamma   90.00
#
_symmetry.space_group_name_H-M   'P 1'
#
loop_
_entity.id
_entity.type
_entity.pdbx_description
1 polymer ?
#
loop_
_entity_poly.entity_id
_entity_poly.type
_entity_poly.pdbx_seq_one_letter_code
_entity_poly.pdbx_strand_id
1 'polypeptide(L)'
;ENNWWGDPSGPHHPDNPDGLGDNVSGSVDFSPWLYYYGPETSLPEVSITSPTKGYVTINIFGGLFTWKFKFFSTFAIGKIKVSVNASDPQSGIDRVEFYIDDVLKATVTTPPYEWIWAERGFFFPYTLKVIAYDLAGNSNADSMKVWKIW
;
A
#
# COMPACT_ATOMS: atom_id res chain seq x y z
N GLU A 1 24.93 -1.22 -16.87
CA GLU A 1 24.57 -1.28 -18.29
C GLU A 1 23.44 -2.30 -18.42
N ASN A 2 22.28 -1.93 -18.97
CA ASN A 2 21.14 -2.85 -19.16
C ASN A 2 21.37 -3.66 -20.46
N ASN A 3 22.43 -4.47 -20.47
CA ASN A 3 22.83 -5.20 -21.66
C ASN A 3 21.86 -6.36 -21.87
N TRP A 4 21.00 -6.22 -22.88
CA TRP A 4 20.00 -7.21 -23.25
C TRP A 4 20.64 -8.20 -24.24
N TRP A 5 21.10 -9.32 -23.71
CA TRP A 5 21.71 -10.42 -24.47
C TRP A 5 20.64 -11.31 -25.09
N GLY A 6 19.61 -10.72 -25.69
CA GLY A 6 18.45 -11.46 -26.19
C GLY A 6 17.51 -12.01 -25.10
N ASP A 7 17.87 -11.95 -23.81
CA ASP A 7 17.03 -12.39 -22.69
C ASP A 7 17.29 -11.58 -21.38
N PRO A 8 16.24 -11.22 -20.60
CA PRO A 8 16.38 -10.53 -19.31
C PRO A 8 17.20 -11.24 -18.23
N SER A 9 17.33 -12.57 -18.30
CA SER A 9 18.14 -13.38 -17.37
C SER A 9 19.65 -13.31 -17.63
N GLY A 10 20.06 -12.70 -18.74
CA GLY A 10 21.47 -12.59 -19.15
C GLY A 10 22.04 -13.89 -19.73
N PRO A 11 23.32 -13.90 -20.16
CA PRO A 11 23.95 -15.04 -20.80
C PRO A 11 24.14 -16.21 -19.82
N HIS A 12 24.16 -17.42 -20.37
CA HIS A 12 24.50 -18.63 -19.62
C HIS A 12 25.98 -18.62 -19.18
N HIS A 13 26.26 -18.83 -17.89
CA HIS A 13 27.62 -18.87 -17.31
C HIS A 13 27.65 -19.79 -16.08
N PRO A 14 28.80 -20.38 -15.66
CA PRO A 14 28.87 -21.14 -14.40
C PRO A 14 28.36 -20.38 -13.16
N ASP A 15 28.57 -19.07 -13.11
CA ASP A 15 28.05 -18.17 -12.06
C ASP A 15 26.63 -17.62 -12.34
N ASN A 16 26.04 -17.95 -13.48
CA ASN A 16 24.64 -17.69 -13.86
C ASN A 16 24.08 -18.89 -14.64
N PRO A 17 23.93 -20.05 -13.98
CA PRO A 17 23.57 -21.30 -14.66
C PRO A 17 22.16 -21.25 -15.27
N ASP A 18 21.31 -20.32 -14.83
CA ASP A 18 19.94 -20.16 -15.31
C ASP A 18 19.79 -19.10 -16.43
N GLY A 19 20.88 -18.46 -16.86
CA GLY A 19 20.87 -17.46 -17.93
C GLY A 19 20.49 -18.06 -19.29
N LEU A 20 19.50 -17.46 -19.97
CA LEU A 20 18.98 -17.88 -21.28
C LEU A 20 19.43 -16.98 -22.44
N GLY A 21 20.20 -15.93 -22.14
CA GLY A 21 20.69 -14.98 -23.13
C GLY A 21 21.80 -15.55 -24.03
N ASP A 22 22.06 -14.82 -25.11
CA ASP A 22 23.07 -15.10 -26.11
C ASP A 22 24.45 -15.34 -25.50
N ASN A 23 25.24 -16.20 -26.13
CA ASN A 23 26.61 -16.47 -25.70
C ASN A 23 27.49 -15.21 -25.87
N VAL A 24 28.19 -14.82 -24.81
CA VAL A 24 29.11 -13.68 -24.83
C VAL A 24 30.56 -14.14 -25.03
N SER A 25 31.36 -13.37 -25.77
CA SER A 25 32.78 -13.67 -26.00
C SER A 25 33.65 -12.42 -25.80
N GLY A 26 34.89 -12.60 -25.34
CA GLY A 26 35.83 -11.49 -25.08
C GLY A 26 35.77 -10.94 -23.64
N SER A 27 36.39 -9.78 -23.40
CA SER A 27 36.44 -9.10 -22.08
C SER A 27 35.19 -8.25 -21.84
N VAL A 28 34.01 -8.86 -21.89
CA VAL A 28 32.73 -8.20 -21.60
C VAL A 28 32.53 -8.14 -20.08
N ASP A 29 32.11 -6.98 -19.55
CA ASP A 29 31.67 -6.85 -18.16
C ASP A 29 30.18 -7.22 -18.06
N PHE A 30 29.89 -8.35 -17.42
CA PHE A 30 28.55 -8.93 -17.27
C PHE A 30 28.07 -8.93 -15.81
N SER A 31 28.78 -8.21 -14.93
CA SER A 31 28.47 -8.13 -13.50
C SER A 31 28.19 -6.67 -13.07
N PRO A 32 27.21 -6.43 -12.20
CA PRO A 32 26.29 -7.41 -11.62
C PRO A 32 25.23 -7.88 -12.62
N TRP A 33 24.75 -9.12 -12.46
CA TRP A 33 23.61 -9.64 -13.21
C TRP A 33 22.37 -8.77 -12.99
N LEU A 34 21.59 -8.55 -14.05
CA LEU A 34 20.22 -8.07 -13.88
C LEU A 34 19.42 -9.24 -13.28
N TYR A 35 19.03 -9.13 -12.02
CA TYR A 35 18.12 -10.11 -11.42
C TYR A 35 16.78 -10.03 -12.17
N TYR A 36 16.46 -11.05 -12.96
CA TYR A 36 15.13 -11.20 -13.54
C TYR A 36 14.19 -11.69 -12.44
N TYR A 37 13.43 -10.77 -11.84
CA TYR A 37 12.48 -11.09 -10.77
C TYR A 37 11.22 -11.86 -11.26
N GLY A 38 11.12 -12.18 -12.55
CA GLY A 38 9.90 -12.75 -13.14
C GLY A 38 8.77 -11.73 -13.25
N PRO A 39 7.54 -12.16 -13.62
CA PRO A 39 6.36 -11.33 -13.47
C PRO A 39 6.22 -10.96 -11.99
N GLU A 40 6.00 -9.68 -11.71
CA GLU A 40 5.79 -9.21 -10.34
C GLU A 40 4.48 -9.82 -9.81
N THR A 41 4.55 -10.46 -8.64
CA THR A 41 3.39 -11.03 -7.94
C THR A 41 3.38 -10.66 -6.46
N SER A 42 4.22 -9.71 -6.03
CA SER A 42 4.25 -9.26 -4.64
C SER A 42 2.97 -8.50 -4.35
N LEU A 43 2.36 -8.76 -3.19
CA LEU A 43 1.23 -7.95 -2.75
C LEU A 43 1.74 -6.66 -2.11
N PRO A 44 1.09 -5.51 -2.36
CA PRO A 44 1.46 -4.28 -1.67
C PRO A 44 1.20 -4.41 -0.17
N GLU A 45 2.06 -3.80 0.64
CA GLU A 45 1.78 -3.59 2.05
C GLU A 45 0.79 -2.43 2.20
N VAL A 46 -0.19 -2.58 3.11
CA VAL A 46 -1.15 -1.54 3.42
C VAL A 46 -1.53 -1.56 4.89
N SER A 47 -1.58 -0.39 5.53
CA SER A 47 -2.04 -0.26 6.91
C SER A 47 -2.66 1.11 7.19
N ILE A 48 -3.80 1.10 7.88
CA ILE A 48 -4.46 2.31 8.35
C ILE A 48 -3.73 2.82 9.60
N THR A 49 -3.13 4.01 9.50
CA THR A 49 -2.38 4.63 10.60
C THR A 49 -3.24 5.60 11.41
N SER A 50 -4.24 6.22 10.76
CA SER A 50 -5.27 7.04 11.39
C SER A 50 -6.63 6.71 10.78
N PRO A 51 -7.71 6.53 11.57
CA PRO A 51 -7.69 6.46 13.03
C PRO A 51 -6.91 5.22 13.53
N THR A 52 -6.27 5.32 14.69
CA THR A 52 -5.47 4.20 15.23
C THR A 52 -6.37 3.12 15.82
N LYS A 53 -6.18 1.86 15.40
CA LYS A 53 -6.98 0.72 15.85
C LYS A 53 -7.00 0.59 17.38
N GLY A 54 -8.20 0.53 17.96
CA GLY A 54 -8.38 0.40 19.42
C GLY A 54 -8.13 1.68 20.22
N TYR A 55 -8.06 2.83 19.56
CA TYR A 55 -7.93 4.13 20.22
C TYR A 55 -9.11 5.06 19.89
N VAL A 56 -9.30 6.05 20.75
CA VAL A 56 -10.30 7.11 20.54
C VAL A 56 -9.62 8.27 19.80
N THR A 57 -10.09 8.55 18.59
CA THR A 57 -9.65 9.68 17.75
C THR A 57 -10.74 10.74 17.72
N ILE A 58 -10.42 11.96 18.15
CA ILE A 58 -11.36 13.07 18.29
C ILE A 58 -10.89 14.20 17.39
N ASN A 59 -11.70 14.61 16.42
CA ASN A 59 -11.48 15.86 15.69
C ASN A 59 -12.65 16.80 15.94
N ILE A 60 -12.43 17.81 16.78
CA ILE A 60 -13.45 18.81 17.12
C ILE A 60 -12.81 20.19 16.92
N PHE A 61 -13.54 21.11 16.28
CA PHE A 61 -13.12 22.49 15.98
C PHE A 61 -11.79 22.61 15.19
N GLY A 62 -11.44 21.62 14.37
CA GLY A 62 -10.22 21.65 13.54
C GLY A 62 -8.94 21.22 14.27
N GLY A 63 -9.04 20.82 15.54
CA GLY A 63 -7.95 20.18 16.30
C GLY A 63 -8.14 18.66 16.36
N LEU A 64 -7.11 17.90 15.97
CA LEU A 64 -7.06 16.45 16.09
C LEU A 64 -6.40 16.05 17.42
N PHE A 65 -7.14 15.36 18.28
CA PHE A 65 -6.66 14.79 19.52
C PHE A 65 -6.85 13.27 19.52
N THR A 66 -5.78 12.52 19.77
CA THR A 66 -5.85 11.07 19.99
C THR A 66 -5.69 10.78 21.48
N TRP A 67 -6.77 10.36 22.13
CA TRP A 67 -6.69 9.89 23.50
C TRP A 67 -6.17 8.46 23.51
N LYS A 68 -4.96 8.28 24.05
CA LYS A 68 -4.25 7.00 24.11
C LYS A 68 -4.75 6.09 25.24
N PHE A 69 -6.07 5.97 25.40
CA PHE A 69 -6.64 4.88 26.18
C PHE A 69 -6.98 3.74 25.22
N LYS A 70 -6.28 2.62 25.36
CA LYS A 70 -6.57 1.43 24.56
C LYS A 70 -7.96 0.91 24.97
N PHE A 71 -8.89 0.97 24.04
CA PHE A 71 -10.23 0.41 24.18
C PHE A 71 -10.40 -0.75 23.20
N PHE A 72 -11.37 -1.63 23.43
CA PHE A 72 -11.61 -2.76 22.52
C PHE A 72 -12.21 -2.33 21.16
N SER A 73 -12.50 -1.04 20.96
CA SER A 73 -13.10 -0.48 19.75
C SER A 73 -12.48 0.89 19.40
N THR A 74 -12.42 1.20 18.11
CA THR A 74 -11.99 2.52 17.60
C THR A 74 -13.18 3.48 17.56
N PHE A 75 -13.03 4.68 18.11
CA PHE A 75 -14.05 5.74 18.06
C PHE A 75 -13.54 6.94 17.29
N ALA A 76 -14.42 7.55 16.48
CA ALA A 76 -14.11 8.69 15.62
C ALA A 76 -15.16 9.79 15.75
N ILE A 77 -14.78 10.92 16.35
CA ILE A 77 -15.69 12.07 16.57
C ILE A 77 -15.41 13.18 15.56
N GLY A 78 -16.44 13.65 14.84
CA GLY A 78 -16.31 14.74 13.84
C GLY A 78 -15.56 14.33 12.55
N LYS A 79 -15.16 15.30 11.72
CA LYS A 79 -14.44 14.98 10.47
C LYS A 79 -13.09 14.33 10.77
N ILE A 80 -12.86 13.08 10.41
CA ILE A 80 -11.59 12.41 10.68
C ILE A 80 -10.73 12.35 9.42
N LYS A 81 -9.43 12.56 9.59
CA LYS A 81 -8.46 12.26 8.55
C LYS A 81 -8.09 10.77 8.65
N VAL A 82 -8.41 10.03 7.61
CA VAL A 82 -7.92 8.67 7.39
C VAL A 82 -6.57 8.77 6.71
N SER A 83 -5.54 8.22 7.34
CA SER A 83 -4.17 8.16 6.79
C SER A 83 -3.75 6.71 6.63
N VAL A 84 -3.16 6.40 5.48
CA VAL A 84 -2.74 5.05 5.11
C VAL A 84 -1.25 5.04 4.79
N ASN A 85 -0.53 4.05 5.30
CA ASN A 85 0.78 3.69 4.78
C ASN A 85 0.58 2.59 3.73
N ALA A 86 1.09 2.80 2.53
CA ALA A 86 1.07 1.81 1.46
C ALA A 86 2.41 1.81 0.74
N SER A 87 2.96 0.64 0.50
CA SER A 87 4.24 0.47 -0.17
C SER A 87 4.31 -0.89 -0.87
N ASP A 88 4.88 -0.89 -2.06
CA ASP A 88 5.36 -2.09 -2.73
C ASP A 88 6.82 -1.83 -3.17
N PRO A 89 7.79 -2.70 -2.82
CA PRO A 89 9.20 -2.46 -3.10
C PRO A 89 9.61 -2.72 -4.55
N GLN A 90 8.83 -3.49 -5.32
CA GLN A 90 9.19 -3.91 -6.67
C GLN A 90 8.48 -3.06 -7.73
N SER A 91 7.17 -2.93 -7.64
CA SER A 91 6.35 -2.23 -8.61
C SER A 91 5.89 -0.85 -8.13
N GLY A 92 5.87 -0.61 -6.81
CA GLY A 92 5.31 0.62 -6.26
C GLY A 92 3.78 0.66 -6.31
N ILE A 93 3.19 1.72 -5.74
CA ILE A 93 1.73 1.82 -5.59
C ILE A 93 1.11 2.60 -6.76
N ASP A 94 0.08 2.03 -7.38
CA ASP A 94 -0.80 2.70 -8.35
C ASP A 94 -1.79 3.62 -7.65
N ARG A 95 -2.55 3.06 -6.69
CA ARG A 95 -3.57 3.82 -5.94
C ARG A 95 -3.96 3.16 -4.63
N VAL A 96 -4.52 3.97 -3.75
CA VAL A 96 -5.22 3.54 -2.53
C VAL A 96 -6.68 3.96 -2.63
N GLU A 97 -7.58 2.99 -2.49
CA GLU A 97 -9.03 3.19 -2.45
C GLU A 97 -9.55 3.11 -1.02
N PHE A 98 -10.45 4.03 -0.66
CA PHE A 98 -11.04 4.16 0.67
C PHE A 98 -12.52 3.82 0.61
N TYR A 99 -12.97 2.95 1.51
CA TYR A 99 -14.34 2.45 1.56
C TYR A 99 -14.94 2.59 2.94
N ILE A 100 -16.24 2.88 2.99
CA ILE A 100 -17.08 2.77 4.18
C ILE A 100 -18.21 1.79 3.89
N ASP A 101 -18.24 0.68 4.62
CA ASP A 101 -19.20 -0.42 4.42
C ASP A 101 -19.32 -0.82 2.93
N ASP A 102 -18.15 -1.08 2.33
CA ASP A 102 -17.98 -1.46 0.92
C ASP A 102 -18.38 -0.41 -0.13
N VAL A 103 -18.79 0.80 0.29
CA VAL A 103 -19.03 1.93 -0.60
C VAL A 103 -17.75 2.73 -0.80
N LEU A 104 -17.29 2.86 -2.06
CA LEU A 104 -16.11 3.65 -2.43
C LEU A 104 -16.33 5.13 -2.09
N LYS A 105 -15.36 5.73 -1.39
CA LYS A 105 -15.38 7.13 -0.95
C LYS A 105 -14.31 7.99 -1.58
N ALA A 106 -13.13 7.43 -1.79
CA ALA A 106 -12.03 8.15 -2.41
C ALA A 106 -11.03 7.18 -3.05
N THR A 107 -10.32 7.70 -4.05
CA THR A 107 -9.17 7.06 -4.68
C THR A 107 -8.03 8.06 -4.64
N VAL A 108 -6.88 7.66 -4.10
CA VAL A 108 -5.69 8.50 -3.97
C VAL A 108 -4.53 7.81 -4.67
N THR A 109 -3.97 8.46 -5.69
CA THR A 109 -2.94 7.88 -6.57
C THR A 109 -1.52 8.34 -6.25
N THR A 110 -1.35 9.26 -5.31
CA THR A 110 -0.03 9.79 -4.92
C THR A 110 0.06 9.99 -3.41
N PRO A 111 1.20 9.66 -2.77
CA PRO A 111 1.38 9.90 -1.35
C PRO A 111 1.43 11.40 -1.03
N PRO A 112 0.99 11.84 0.16
CA PRO A 112 0.48 11.00 1.25
C PRO A 112 -0.94 10.47 0.98
N TYR A 113 -1.19 9.19 1.26
CA TYR A 113 -2.48 8.55 1.05
C TYR A 113 -3.47 8.93 2.16
N GLU A 114 -4.16 10.03 1.96
CA GLU A 114 -5.07 10.60 2.96
C GLU A 114 -6.45 10.90 2.39
N TRP A 115 -7.48 10.66 3.19
CA TRP A 115 -8.86 11.02 2.88
C TRP A 115 -9.56 11.57 4.13
N ILE A 116 -10.41 12.58 3.97
CA ILE A 116 -11.22 13.12 5.06
C ILE A 116 -12.59 12.45 5.05
N TRP A 117 -12.84 11.60 6.05
CA TRP A 117 -14.17 11.07 6.33
C TRP A 117 -14.99 12.15 7.04
N ALA A 118 -15.79 12.87 6.25
CA ALA A 118 -16.55 14.02 6.68
C ALA A 118 -18.03 13.70 7.00
N GLU A 119 -18.53 12.54 6.56
CA GLU A 119 -19.90 12.13 6.82
C GLU A 119 -20.18 11.95 8.31
N ARG A 120 -21.36 12.43 8.73
CA ARG A 120 -21.86 12.28 10.07
C ARG A 120 -22.15 10.81 10.37
N GLY A 121 -21.63 10.32 11.48
CA GLY A 121 -21.95 8.97 11.98
C GLY A 121 -23.15 8.97 12.92
N PHE A 122 -23.88 7.85 12.94
CA PHE A 122 -25.09 7.65 13.75
C PHE A 122 -24.86 6.72 14.96
N PHE A 123 -23.68 6.79 15.60
CA PHE A 123 -23.32 5.92 16.74
C PHE A 123 -23.42 4.41 16.43
N PHE A 124 -23.20 4.05 15.16
CA PHE A 124 -23.11 2.68 14.68
C PHE A 124 -21.66 2.38 14.26
N PRO A 125 -21.16 1.13 14.40
CA PRO A 125 -19.84 0.77 13.92
C PRO A 125 -19.86 0.60 12.39
N TYR A 126 -19.09 1.42 11.71
CA TYR A 126 -18.85 1.30 10.27
C TYR A 126 -17.58 0.49 10.02
N THR A 127 -17.51 -0.15 8.87
CA THR A 127 -16.30 -0.80 8.36
C THR A 127 -15.52 0.19 7.53
N LEU A 128 -14.43 0.70 8.08
CA LEU A 128 -13.43 1.41 7.29
C LEU A 128 -12.53 0.35 6.64
N LYS A 129 -12.52 0.31 5.31
CA LYS A 129 -11.66 -0.59 4.53
C LYS A 129 -10.83 0.25 3.57
N VAL A 130 -9.56 -0.08 3.43
CA VAL A 130 -8.66 0.52 2.45
C VAL A 130 -8.05 -0.59 1.61
N ILE A 131 -7.90 -0.36 0.32
CA ILE A 131 -7.28 -1.29 -0.62
C ILE A 131 -6.16 -0.55 -1.34
N ALA A 132 -4.95 -1.08 -1.28
CA ALA A 132 -3.83 -0.61 -2.09
C ALA A 132 -3.69 -1.51 -3.32
N TYR A 133 -3.49 -0.90 -4.47
CA TYR A 133 -3.17 -1.57 -5.72
C TYR A 133 -1.77 -1.13 -6.15
N ASP A 134 -0.97 -2.07 -6.61
CA ASP A 134 0.35 -1.81 -7.16
C ASP A 134 0.31 -1.59 -8.69
N LEU A 135 1.45 -1.23 -9.28
CA LEU A 135 1.55 -1.02 -10.73
C LEU A 135 1.55 -2.33 -11.55
N ALA A 136 1.72 -3.48 -10.90
CA ALA A 136 1.65 -4.81 -11.52
C ALA A 136 0.22 -5.38 -11.55
N GLY A 137 -0.72 -4.74 -10.85
CA GLY A 137 -2.12 -5.12 -10.77
C GLY A 137 -2.48 -6.01 -9.57
N ASN A 138 -1.56 -6.26 -8.64
CA ASN A 138 -1.92 -6.93 -7.38
C ASN A 138 -2.51 -5.94 -6.38
N SER A 139 -3.16 -6.48 -5.36
CA SER A 139 -3.83 -5.66 -4.35
C SER A 139 -3.87 -6.33 -2.99
N ASN A 140 -3.88 -5.50 -1.96
CA ASN A 140 -4.03 -5.94 -0.58
C ASN A 140 -4.91 -4.94 0.19
N ALA A 141 -5.48 -5.35 1.32
CA ALA A 141 -6.44 -4.56 2.07
C ALA A 141 -6.17 -4.55 3.58
N ASP A 142 -6.50 -3.43 4.21
CA ASP A 142 -6.62 -3.32 5.66
C ASP A 142 -8.01 -2.81 6.03
N SER A 143 -8.52 -3.22 7.20
CA SER A 143 -9.83 -2.79 7.68
C SER A 143 -9.94 -2.73 9.19
N MET A 144 -10.83 -1.87 9.66
CA MET A 144 -11.21 -1.79 11.06
C MET A 144 -12.66 -1.35 11.25
N LYS A 145 -13.24 -1.74 12.39
CA LYS A 145 -14.51 -1.20 12.86
C LYS A 145 -14.27 0.16 13.52
N VAL A 146 -15.02 1.17 13.07
CA VAL A 146 -14.97 2.53 13.61
C VAL A 146 -16.36 2.96 14.03
N TRP A 147 -16.51 3.25 15.32
CA TRP A 147 -17.71 3.87 15.86
C TRP A 147 -17.68 5.37 15.55
N LYS A 148 -18.39 5.75 14.49
CA LYS A 148 -18.44 7.15 14.03
C LYS A 148 -19.51 7.91 14.80
N ILE A 149 -19.10 9.01 15.42
CA ILE A 149 -19.92 9.84 16.29
C ILE A 149 -19.87 11.27 15.77
N TRP A 150 -21.01 11.82 15.33
CA TRP A 150 -21.15 13.19 14.85
C TRP A 150 -20.36 13.53 13.57
#